data_AF-A0A371BN67-F1
#
_entry.id   AF-A0A371BN67-F1
#
_cell.length_a   1.000
_cell.length_b   1.000
_cell.length_c   1.000
_cell.angle_alpha   90.00
_cell.angle_beta   90.00
_cell.angle_gamma   90.00
#
_symmetry.space_group_name_H-M   'P 1'
#
loop_
_entity.id
_entity.type
_entity.pdbx_description
1 polymer ?
#
loop_
_entity_poly.entity_id
_entity_poly.type
_entity_poly.pdbx_seq_one_letter_code
_entity_poly.pdbx_strand_id
1 'polypeptide(L)' 'MTALLDSIDIHVTSRRVLDERLNEAVNTLQELAMLTGDHGILVVRNRPGHYTAALSDQVPFGMTHEVVR' A
#
# COMPACT_ATOMS: atom_id res chain seq x y z
N MET A 1 -9.79 -12.49 10.36
CA MET A 1 -9.58 -11.04 10.57
C MET A 1 -8.20 -10.74 10.02
N THR A 2 -8.13 -10.18 8.82
CA THR A 2 -6.87 -9.82 8.15
C THR A 2 -6.32 -8.57 8.81
N ALA A 3 -5.23 -8.72 9.57
CA ALA A 3 -4.53 -7.58 10.16
C ALA A 3 -3.60 -7.00 9.08
N LEU A 4 -3.85 -5.75 8.68
CA LEU A 4 -2.84 -4.96 8.00
C LEU A 4 -1.77 -4.66 9.05
N LEU A 5 -0.66 -5.39 8.98
CA LEU A 5 0.39 -5.35 10.01
C LEU A 5 1.09 -3.98 10.02
N ASP A 6 1.22 -3.37 8.84
CA ASP A 6 1.71 -2.01 8.65
C ASP A 6 0.94 -1.34 7.50
N SER A 7 0.26 -0.23 7.80
CA SER A 7 -0.56 0.51 6.83
C SER A 7 -0.23 1.98 6.81
N ILE A 8 -0.16 2.55 5.61
CA ILE A 8 0.08 3.96 5.33
C ILE A 8 -1.16 4.53 4.66
N ASP A 9 -1.80 5.50 5.33
CA ASP A 9 -2.90 6.27 4.75
C ASP A 9 -2.36 7.44 3.95
N ILE A 10 -2.75 7.48 2.68
CA ILE A 10 -2.31 8.46 1.69
C ILE A 10 -3.48 9.39 1.39
N HIS A 11 -3.30 10.65 1.79
CA HIS A 11 -4.27 11.72 1.59
C HIS A 11 -3.67 12.82 0.74
N VAL A 12 -4.22 13.03 -0.44
CA VAL A 12 -3.73 14.02 -1.40
C VAL A 12 -4.88 14.76 -2.07
N THR A 13 -4.69 16.05 -2.26
CA THR A 13 -5.64 16.94 -2.95
C THR A 13 -5.28 17.15 -4.42
N SER A 14 -4.10 16.69 -4.85
CA SER A 14 -3.60 16.81 -6.22
C SER A 14 -3.11 15.48 -6.75
N ARG A 15 -3.53 15.14 -7.98
CA ARG A 15 -3.11 13.92 -8.68
C ARG A 15 -1.59 13.86 -8.92
N ARG A 16 -0.93 15.01 -9.06
CA ARG A 16 0.52 15.06 -9.27
C ARG A 16 1.30 14.57 -8.06
N VAL A 17 0.78 14.87 -6.85
CA VAL A 17 1.39 14.45 -5.58
C VAL A 17 0.98 13.03 -5.22
N LEU A 18 -0.14 12.54 -5.75
CA LEU A 18 -0.60 11.17 -5.52
C LEU A 18 0.47 10.15 -5.89
N ASP A 19 0.95 10.20 -7.12
CA ASP A 19 1.87 9.17 -7.64
C ASP A 19 3.18 9.15 -6.84
N GLU A 20 3.68 10.33 -6.45
CA GLU A 20 4.88 10.47 -5.60
C GLU A 20 4.66 9.83 -4.22
N ARG A 21 3.53 10.15 -3.56
CA ARG A 21 3.21 9.64 -2.21
C ARG A 21 2.89 8.15 -2.23
N LEU A 22 2.29 7.67 -3.31
CA LEU A 22 1.98 6.26 -3.49
C LEU A 22 3.26 5.45 -3.69
N ASN A 23 4.19 5.94 -4.51
CA ASN A 23 5.51 5.34 -4.67
C ASN A 23 6.31 5.36 -3.36
N GLU A 24 6.30 6.48 -2.63
CA GLU A 24 6.97 6.57 -1.32
C GLU A 24 6.43 5.52 -0.34
N ALA A 25 5.10 5.42 -0.21
CA ALA A 25 4.47 4.45 0.66
C ALA A 25 4.76 3.00 0.25
N VAL A 26 4.69 2.69 -1.06
CA VAL A 26 5.00 1.36 -1.58
C VAL A 26 6.46 0.99 -1.31
N ASN A 27 7.41 1.90 -1.52
CA ASN A 27 8.82 1.64 -1.24
C ASN A 27 9.07 1.35 0.24
N THR A 28 8.49 2.14 1.14
CA THR A 28 8.59 1.88 2.59
C THR A 28 8.00 0.50 2.96
N LEU A 29 6.85 0.16 2.40
CA LEU A 29 6.24 -1.15 2.65
C LEU A 29 7.03 -2.29 2.00
N GLN A 30 7.71 -2.06 0.87
CA GLN A 30 8.60 -3.06 0.26
C GLN A 30 9.81 -3.33 1.17
N GLU A 31 10.42 -2.29 1.73
CA GLU A 31 11.52 -2.46 2.69
C GLU A 31 11.08 -3.30 3.90
N LEU A 32 9.89 -3.04 4.44
CA LEU A 32 9.31 -3.83 5.52
C LEU A 32 9.00 -5.27 5.09
N ALA A 33 8.39 -5.45 3.90
CA ALA A 33 8.11 -6.78 3.34
C ALA A 33 9.38 -7.60 3.11
N MET A 34 10.50 -6.97 2.77
CA MET A 34 11.79 -7.67 2.59
C MET A 34 12.38 -8.15 3.92
N LEU A 35 12.06 -7.49 5.04
CA LEU A 35 12.51 -7.93 6.37
C LEU A 35 11.75 -9.17 6.84
N THR A 36 10.45 -9.27 6.53
CA THR A 36 9.59 -10.38 6.97
C THR A 36 9.51 -11.51 5.93
N GLY A 37 9.55 -11.19 4.64
CA GLY A 37 9.63 -12.12 3.51
C GLY A 37 8.35 -12.92 3.21
N ASP A 38 7.23 -12.54 3.80
CA ASP A 38 6.00 -13.35 3.89
C ASP A 38 4.74 -12.63 3.38
N HIS A 39 4.74 -11.31 3.31
CA HIS A 39 3.59 -10.50 2.89
C HIS A 39 3.91 -9.67 1.64
N GLY A 40 2.90 -9.48 0.79
CA GLY A 40 2.91 -8.52 -0.31
C GLY A 40 2.24 -7.21 0.08
N ILE A 41 2.05 -6.32 -0.89
CA ILE A 41 1.49 -4.98 -0.66
C ILE A 41 0.11 -4.88 -1.28
N LEU A 42 -0.86 -4.43 -0.49
CA LEU A 42 -2.20 -4.12 -0.93
C LEU A 42 -2.42 -2.61 -0.90
N VAL A 43 -2.76 -2.04 -2.05
CA VAL A 43 -3.18 -0.65 -2.20
C VAL A 43 -4.69 -0.61 -2.40
N VAL A 44 -5.40 0.07 -1.50
CA VAL A 44 -6.86 0.24 -1.57
C VAL A 44 -7.17 1.69 -1.89
N ARG A 45 -7.82 1.92 -3.01
CA ARG A 45 -8.37 3.24 -3.36
C ARG A 45 -9.75 3.37 -2.72
N ASN A 46 -9.82 4.12 -1.62
CA ASN A 46 -11.06 4.35 -0.88
C ASN A 46 -11.94 5.40 -1.58
N ARG A 47 -11.33 6.51 -2.01
CA ARG A 47 -12.00 7.64 -2.71
C ARG A 47 -10.97 8.38 -3.58
N PRO A 48 -11.38 9.28 -4.50
CA PRO A 48 -10.44 10.15 -5.19
C PRO A 48 -9.56 10.92 -4.19
N GLY A 49 -8.24 10.75 -4.28
CA GLY A 49 -7.27 11.37 -3.36
C GLY A 49 -7.10 10.69 -2.00
N HIS A 50 -7.81 9.58 -1.75
CA HIS A 50 -7.70 8.79 -0.52
C HIS A 50 -7.35 7.34 -0.85
N TYR A 51 -6.13 6.95 -0.52
CA TYR A 51 -5.60 5.61 -0.72
C TYR A 51 -5.05 5.08 0.60
N THR A 52 -5.06 3.77 0.76
CA THR A 52 -4.40 3.09 1.88
C THR A 52 -3.48 2.03 1.28
N ALA A 53 -2.19 2.11 1.55
CA ALA A 53 -1.23 1.08 1.16
C ALA A 53 -0.83 0.29 2.42
N ALA A 54 -0.79 -1.03 2.36
CA ALA A 54 -0.49 -1.83 3.54
C ALA A 54 0.07 -3.20 3.20
N LEU A 55 0.81 -3.81 4.14
CA LEU A 55 1.19 -5.21 4.05
C LEU A 55 -0.02 -6.11 4.22
N SER A 56 -0.17 -7.10 3.34
CA SER A 56 -1.30 -8.01 3.35
C SER A 56 -0.88 -9.45 3.08
N ASP A 57 -1.42 -10.36 3.89
CA ASP A 57 -1.33 -11.81 3.71
C ASP A 57 -2.15 -12.32 2.51
N GLN A 58 -3.03 -11.49 1.97
CA GLN A 58 -3.79 -11.76 0.75
C GLN A 58 -2.98 -11.50 -0.52
N VAL A 59 -1.82 -10.86 -0.39
CA VAL A 59 -0.93 -10.56 -1.50
C VAL A 59 0.36 -11.35 -1.28
N PRO A 60 0.78 -12.21 -2.23
CA PRO A 60 2.06 -12.90 -2.11
C PRO A 60 3.23 -11.94 -2.02
N PHE A 61 4.27 -12.31 -1.26
CA PHE A 61 5.52 -11.56 -1.25
C PHE A 61 6.05 -11.33 -2.67
N GLY A 62 6.55 -10.12 -2.93
CA GLY A 62 7.00 -9.68 -4.26
C GLY A 62 5.87 -9.21 -5.20
N MET A 63 4.61 -9.22 -4.74
CA MET A 63 3.48 -8.67 -5.50
C MET A 63 2.93 -7.40 -4.84
N THR A 64 2.38 -6.53 -5.69
CA THR A 64 1.59 -5.37 -5.28
C THR A 64 0.26 -5.41 -6.00
N HIS A 65 -0.84 -5.42 -5.24
CA HIS A 65 -2.19 -5.43 -5.78
C HIS A 65 -2.87 -4.09 -5.51
N GLU A 66 -3.53 -3.53 -6.51
CA GLU A 66 -4.42 -2.38 -6.35
C GLU A 66 -5.87 -2.83 -6.38
N VAL A 67 -6.66 -2.40 -5.40
CA VAL A 67 -8.10 -2.60 -5.33
C VAL A 67 -8.79 -1.24 -5.40
N VAL A 68 -9.61 -1.07 -6.44
CA VAL A 68 -10.49 0.09 -6.58
C VAL A 68 -11.86 -0.28 -6.01
N ARG A 69 -12.31 0.47 -5.01
CA ARG A 69 -13.66 0.35 -4.43
C ARG A 69 -14.63 1.37 -5.00
#